data_AF-A0A379V0Z5-F1
#
_entry.id   AF-A0A379V0Z5-F1
#
_cell.length_a   1.000
_cell.length_b   1.000
_cell.length_c   1.000
_cell.angle_alpha   90.00
_cell.angle_beta   90.00
_cell.angle_gamma   90.00
#
_symmetry.space_group_name_H-M   'P 1'
#
loop_
_entity.id
_entity.type
_entity.pdbx_description
1 polymer ?
#
loop_
_entity_poly.entity_id
_entity_poly.type
_entity_poly.pdbx_seq_one_letter_code
_entity_poly.pdbx_strand_id
1 'polypeptide(L)'
;MRPGEPPTREAAESLFENLFFSEDRYDLSAVGRMKFNRSLLRDEIEGSGILSKDDIIDVMKKLIDIRNGKGEVDDIDHLGNRRIRSVGEMAENQFRVGLVRVERAVKERLSLGDLDTLMPQDMINAKPISAAVKEFFGSSQLSQFMDQNNPLSEITHKRRISALGPGGLTRERAGFEVRDVHPTHYGRVCPIETPEGPNIGLINSLSVYAQTNEYGFLETPYRRVVDGVVTDEIHYLSAIEEGNYVIAQANSNLDDEGHFVEDLVTCRSKGESSLFSRDQVDYMDVSTQQVVSVGASLIPFLEHDDANRALMGANMQRQAVPTLRADKPLVGTGMERAVAVDSGVTAVAKRGGTVQYVDASRIVIKVNEDEMYPGEAGIDIYNLTKYTRSNQNTCINQMPCVSLASRLNAATCWQTVRPPTSVNWRSVRTCAWRSCRGTATTSKTPSSFPSVWFRKTVSPPSTFRNWRACPVTPSWGRKRSPLISRTWVKLRSPNWMNPVSFTSARK
;
A
#
# COMPACT_ATOMS: atom_id res chain seq x y z
N MET A 1 -9.25 -28.64 -32.33
CA MET A 1 -7.95 -28.10 -31.88
C MET A 1 -7.02 -27.74 -33.04
N ARG A 2 -6.91 -28.57 -34.09
CA ARG A 2 -6.15 -28.25 -35.32
C ARG A 2 -6.96 -28.57 -36.57
N PRO A 3 -7.77 -27.61 -37.07
CA PRO A 3 -8.59 -27.86 -38.27
C PRO A 3 -7.70 -27.98 -39.51
N GLY A 4 -7.89 -29.05 -40.30
CA GLY A 4 -7.21 -29.24 -41.59
C GLY A 4 -5.95 -30.14 -41.56
N GLU A 5 -5.45 -30.53 -40.39
CA GLU A 5 -4.40 -31.55 -40.28
C GLU A 5 -4.99 -32.97 -40.43
N PRO A 6 -4.39 -33.88 -41.21
CA PRO A 6 -4.87 -35.26 -41.32
C PRO A 6 -4.76 -35.97 -39.97
N PRO A 7 -5.85 -36.56 -39.44
CA PRO A 7 -5.83 -37.18 -38.13
C PRO A 7 -5.16 -38.55 -38.18
N THR A 8 -4.01 -38.69 -37.53
CA THR A 8 -3.44 -40.01 -37.17
C THR A 8 -3.80 -40.36 -35.73
N ARG A 9 -3.90 -41.66 -35.44
CA ARG A 9 -4.29 -42.14 -34.11
C ARG A 9 -3.28 -41.67 -33.05
N GLU A 10 -2.00 -41.81 -33.36
CA GLU A 10 -0.90 -41.45 -32.47
C GLU A 10 -0.88 -39.94 -32.20
N ALA A 11 -1.14 -39.11 -33.22
CA ALA A 11 -1.21 -37.66 -33.04
C ALA A 11 -2.41 -37.25 -32.19
N ALA A 12 -3.56 -37.92 -32.35
CA ALA A 12 -4.75 -37.63 -31.56
C ALA A 12 -4.58 -38.03 -30.07
N GLU A 13 -4.08 -39.24 -29.81
CA GLU A 13 -3.80 -39.73 -28.45
C GLU A 13 -2.74 -38.85 -27.76
N SER A 14 -1.63 -38.58 -28.45
CA SER A 14 -0.57 -37.70 -27.92
C SER A 14 -1.07 -36.28 -27.64
N LEU A 15 -1.92 -35.72 -28.52
CA LEU A 15 -2.49 -34.40 -28.30
C LEU A 15 -3.38 -34.36 -27.06
N PHE A 16 -4.23 -35.38 -26.84
CA PHE A 16 -5.13 -35.43 -25.70
C PHE A 16 -4.38 -35.57 -24.37
N GLU A 17 -3.41 -36.49 -24.31
CA GLU A 17 -2.57 -36.69 -23.11
C GLU A 17 -1.80 -35.41 -22.76
N ASN A 18 -1.24 -34.74 -23.77
CA ASN A 18 -0.46 -33.51 -23.58
C ASN A 18 -1.29 -32.27 -23.18
N LEU A 19 -2.62 -32.32 -23.25
CA LEU A 19 -3.47 -31.16 -22.89
C LEU A 19 -3.68 -31.04 -21.38
N PHE A 20 -3.92 -32.15 -20.69
CA PHE A 20 -4.35 -32.15 -19.28
C PHE A 20 -3.55 -33.08 -18.37
N PHE A 21 -2.86 -34.06 -18.93
CA PHE A 21 -2.22 -35.16 -18.18
C PHE A 21 -0.68 -35.08 -18.20
N SER A 22 -0.10 -34.07 -18.87
CA SER A 22 1.34 -33.84 -18.95
C SER A 22 1.78 -32.73 -18.00
N GLU A 23 2.66 -33.05 -17.05
CA GLU A 23 3.19 -32.12 -16.04
C GLU A 23 3.95 -30.93 -16.65
N ASP A 24 4.59 -31.11 -17.82
CA ASP A 24 5.33 -30.05 -18.51
C ASP A 24 4.41 -28.96 -19.10
N ARG A 25 3.15 -29.30 -19.38
CA ARG A 25 2.21 -28.44 -20.11
C ARG A 25 1.02 -27.99 -19.27
N TYR A 26 0.66 -28.75 -18.26
CA TYR A 26 -0.49 -28.48 -17.42
C TYR A 26 -0.11 -28.60 -15.95
N ASP A 27 -0.32 -27.53 -15.20
CA ASP A 27 -0.08 -27.47 -13.76
C ASP A 27 -1.17 -26.63 -13.10
N LEU A 28 -1.97 -27.24 -12.23
CA LEU A 28 -2.92 -26.55 -11.37
C LEU A 28 -2.24 -25.70 -10.32
N SER A 29 -0.96 -25.93 -10.03
CA SER A 29 -0.24 -25.48 -8.84
C SER A 29 -0.86 -25.99 -7.53
N ALA A 30 -0.13 -25.85 -6.43
CA ALA A 30 -0.65 -26.20 -5.10
C ALA A 30 -1.97 -25.48 -4.77
N VAL A 31 -2.09 -24.21 -5.17
CA VAL A 31 -3.29 -23.40 -4.91
C VAL A 31 -4.48 -23.89 -5.71
N GLY A 32 -4.29 -24.18 -7.01
CA GLY A 32 -5.37 -24.65 -7.86
C GLY A 32 -5.86 -26.02 -7.43
N ARG A 33 -4.96 -26.93 -7.02
CA ARG A 33 -5.34 -28.23 -6.48
C ARG A 33 -6.11 -28.12 -5.16
N MET A 34 -5.63 -27.31 -4.22
CA MET A 34 -6.33 -27.05 -2.95
C MET A 34 -7.74 -26.51 -3.21
N LYS A 35 -7.87 -25.53 -4.10
CA LYS A 35 -9.17 -24.94 -4.44
C LYS A 35 -10.09 -25.90 -5.17
N PHE A 36 -9.54 -26.69 -6.08
CA PHE A 36 -10.28 -27.71 -6.82
C PHE A 36 -10.89 -28.74 -5.87
N ASN A 37 -10.07 -29.30 -4.98
CA ASN A 37 -10.50 -30.29 -4.01
C ASN A 37 -11.53 -29.71 -3.03
N ARG A 38 -11.28 -28.51 -2.48
CA ARG A 38 -12.22 -27.84 -1.57
C ARG A 38 -13.56 -27.51 -2.24
N SER A 39 -13.54 -27.10 -3.50
CA SER A 39 -14.75 -26.82 -4.27
C SER A 39 -15.57 -28.09 -4.51
N LEU A 40 -14.92 -29.25 -4.69
CA LEU A 40 -15.57 -30.55 -4.78
C LEU A 40 -15.90 -31.18 -3.41
N LEU A 41 -15.74 -30.43 -2.31
CA LEU A 41 -15.98 -30.89 -0.94
C LEU A 41 -15.13 -32.12 -0.56
N ARG A 42 -13.90 -32.19 -1.07
CA ARG A 42 -12.89 -33.18 -0.67
C ARG A 42 -12.07 -32.65 0.50
N ASP A 43 -11.68 -33.54 1.41
CA ASP A 43 -10.88 -33.20 2.59
C ASP A 43 -9.39 -32.99 2.25
N GLU A 44 -8.91 -33.60 1.16
CA GLU A 44 -7.52 -33.52 0.72
C GLU A 44 -7.17 -32.11 0.20
N ILE A 45 -6.19 -31.47 0.82
CA ILE A 45 -5.73 -30.12 0.44
C ILE A 45 -4.65 -30.20 -0.66
N GLU A 46 -3.83 -31.24 -0.61
CA GLU A 46 -2.72 -31.45 -1.54
C GLU A 46 -3.06 -32.51 -2.59
N GLY A 47 -2.31 -32.53 -3.68
CA GLY A 47 -2.50 -33.51 -4.75
C GLY A 47 -1.68 -33.20 -5.99
N SER A 48 -1.89 -33.99 -7.05
CA SER A 48 -1.17 -33.84 -8.31
C SER A 48 -1.49 -32.53 -9.04
N GLY A 49 -0.50 -31.95 -9.73
CA GLY A 49 -0.67 -30.77 -10.57
C GLY A 49 -1.47 -31.01 -11.86
N ILE A 50 -1.53 -32.26 -12.33
CA ILE A 50 -2.30 -32.66 -13.52
C ILE A 50 -3.72 -33.11 -13.17
N LEU A 51 -4.64 -33.06 -14.14
CA LEU A 51 -6.00 -33.55 -13.94
C LEU A 51 -6.06 -35.08 -13.97
N SER A 52 -6.96 -35.66 -13.18
CA SER A 52 -7.31 -37.08 -13.25
C SER A 52 -8.66 -37.29 -13.96
N LYS A 53 -8.95 -38.55 -14.33
CA LYS A 53 -10.27 -38.91 -14.88
C LYS A 53 -11.38 -38.68 -13.84
N ASP A 54 -11.10 -38.98 -12.58
CA ASP A 54 -12.03 -38.81 -11.47
C ASP A 54 -12.32 -37.32 -11.21
N ASP A 55 -11.31 -36.45 -11.32
CA ASP A 55 -11.48 -34.99 -11.26
C ASP A 55 -12.50 -34.50 -12.28
N ILE A 56 -12.40 -34.95 -13.53
CA ILE A 56 -13.32 -34.55 -14.61
C ILE A 56 -14.74 -35.06 -14.33
N ILE A 57 -14.85 -36.32 -13.90
CA ILE A 57 -16.15 -36.94 -13.59
C ILE A 57 -16.84 -36.19 -12.45
N ASP A 58 -16.11 -35.84 -11.38
CA ASP A 58 -16.69 -35.16 -10.23
C ASP A 58 -17.08 -33.70 -10.53
N VAL A 59 -16.32 -32.99 -11.38
CA VAL A 59 -16.74 -31.69 -11.90
C VAL A 59 -18.04 -31.80 -12.69
N MET A 60 -18.18 -32.82 -13.54
CA MET A 60 -19.43 -33.05 -14.28
C MET A 60 -20.60 -33.36 -13.35
N LYS A 61 -20.40 -34.16 -12.29
CA LYS A 61 -21.44 -34.42 -11.27
C LYS A 61 -21.85 -33.13 -10.57
N LYS A 62 -20.89 -32.34 -10.08
CA LYS A 62 -21.17 -31.05 -9.42
C LYS A 62 -21.96 -30.11 -10.33
N LEU A 63 -21.60 -30.04 -11.61
CA LEU A 63 -22.33 -29.24 -12.60
C LEU A 63 -23.79 -29.70 -12.77
N ILE A 64 -24.02 -31.02 -12.84
CA ILE A 64 -25.36 -31.60 -12.92
C ILE A 64 -26.15 -31.34 -11.64
N ASP A 65 -25.52 -31.44 -10.46
CA ASP A 65 -26.16 -31.16 -9.17
C ASP A 65 -26.63 -29.71 -9.06
N ILE A 66 -25.77 -28.74 -9.44
CA ILE A 66 -26.15 -27.33 -9.50
C ILE A 66 -27.32 -27.14 -10.47
N ARG A 67 -27.30 -27.80 -11.64
CA ARG A 67 -28.41 -27.72 -12.61
C ARG A 67 -29.71 -28.29 -12.05
N ASN A 68 -29.63 -29.32 -11.20
CA ASN A 68 -30.75 -29.94 -10.49
C ASN A 68 -31.22 -29.13 -9.27
N GLY A 69 -30.60 -27.99 -8.98
CA GLY A 69 -30.92 -27.12 -7.83
C GLY A 69 -30.30 -27.59 -6.51
N LYS A 70 -29.33 -28.50 -6.55
CA LYS A 70 -28.57 -28.96 -5.37
C LYS A 70 -27.20 -28.27 -5.37
N GLY A 71 -27.09 -27.21 -4.59
CA GLY A 71 -25.87 -26.41 -4.47
C GLY A 71 -26.04 -24.99 -5.01
N GLU A 72 -25.01 -24.18 -4.80
CA GLU A 72 -24.98 -22.77 -5.21
C GLU A 72 -23.93 -22.54 -6.30
N VAL A 73 -24.11 -21.46 -7.06
CA VAL A 73 -23.15 -21.02 -8.08
C VAL A 73 -22.08 -20.20 -7.39
N ASP A 74 -20.81 -20.42 -7.76
CA ASP A 74 -19.69 -19.67 -7.21
C ASP A 74 -19.73 -18.20 -7.68
N ASP A 75 -19.51 -17.28 -6.74
CA ASP A 75 -19.34 -15.86 -7.03
C ASP A 75 -17.88 -15.57 -7.45
N ILE A 76 -17.71 -14.97 -8.63
CA ILE A 76 -16.41 -14.60 -9.20
C ILE A 76 -15.74 -13.42 -8.45
N ASP A 77 -16.53 -12.59 -7.78
CA ASP A 77 -16.07 -11.37 -7.10
C ASP A 77 -15.68 -11.63 -5.63
N HIS A 78 -16.12 -12.76 -5.09
CA HIS A 78 -15.73 -13.23 -3.77
C HIS A 78 -14.19 -13.30 -3.64
N LEU A 79 -13.60 -12.65 -2.64
CA LEU A 79 -12.13 -12.64 -2.46
C LEU A 79 -11.53 -14.03 -2.20
N GLY A 80 -12.34 -15.00 -1.80
CA GLY A 80 -11.93 -16.40 -1.77
C GLY A 80 -11.58 -16.96 -3.16
N ASN A 81 -12.10 -16.39 -4.24
CA ASN A 81 -11.86 -16.83 -5.62
C ASN A 81 -10.89 -15.92 -6.38
N ARG A 82 -10.45 -14.83 -5.73
CA ARG A 82 -9.47 -13.87 -6.26
C ARG A 82 -8.20 -13.93 -5.46
N ARG A 83 -7.09 -14.18 -6.15
CA ARG A 83 -5.78 -14.36 -5.53
C ARG A 83 -4.85 -13.20 -5.85
N ILE A 84 -4.07 -12.78 -4.85
CA ILE A 84 -3.01 -11.80 -5.01
C ILE A 84 -1.74 -12.50 -5.48
N ARG A 85 -1.14 -11.97 -6.54
CA ARG A 85 0.21 -12.34 -6.98
C ARG A 85 1.18 -11.27 -6.53
N SER A 86 2.18 -11.68 -5.75
CA SER A 86 3.27 -10.80 -5.34
C SER A 86 4.37 -10.75 -6.40
N VAL A 87 5.27 -9.77 -6.28
CA VAL A 87 6.40 -9.61 -7.21
C VAL A 87 7.28 -10.86 -7.27
N GLY A 88 7.47 -11.56 -6.15
CA GLY A 88 8.25 -12.79 -6.08
C GLY A 88 7.73 -13.90 -7.00
N GLU A 89 6.43 -14.22 -6.91
CA GLU A 89 5.81 -15.24 -7.75
C GLU A 89 5.80 -14.84 -9.23
N MET A 90 5.52 -13.57 -9.54
CA MET A 90 5.58 -13.10 -10.93
C MET A 90 6.99 -13.22 -11.51
N ALA A 91 8.01 -12.85 -10.72
CA ALA A 91 9.40 -12.99 -11.12
C ALA A 91 9.81 -14.45 -11.26
N GLU A 92 9.35 -15.34 -10.37
CA GLU A 92 9.58 -16.79 -10.45
C GLU A 92 9.02 -17.35 -11.76
N ASN A 93 7.79 -17.00 -12.13
CA ASN A 93 7.18 -17.45 -13.38
C ASN A 93 8.00 -17.02 -14.60
N GLN A 94 8.48 -15.77 -14.63
CA GLN A 94 9.33 -15.28 -15.74
C GLN A 94 10.70 -15.95 -15.75
N PHE A 95 11.26 -16.23 -14.57
CA PHE A 95 12.49 -16.98 -14.42
C PHE A 95 12.34 -18.42 -14.92
N ARG A 96 11.22 -19.08 -14.58
CA ARG A 96 10.87 -20.43 -15.05
C ARG A 96 10.74 -20.47 -16.58
N VAL A 97 10.08 -19.49 -17.20
CA VAL A 97 10.04 -19.35 -18.66
C VAL A 97 11.45 -19.22 -19.25
N GLY A 98 12.34 -18.47 -18.59
CA GLY A 98 13.75 -18.38 -18.96
C GLY A 98 14.48 -19.72 -18.88
N LEU A 99 14.24 -20.50 -17.82
CA LEU A 99 14.84 -21.83 -17.63
C LEU A 99 14.37 -22.84 -18.68
N VAL A 100 13.07 -22.88 -19.01
CA VAL A 100 12.54 -23.77 -20.06
C VAL A 100 13.23 -23.51 -21.42
N ARG A 101 13.59 -22.26 -21.72
CA ARG A 101 14.35 -21.93 -22.94
C ARG A 101 15.78 -22.44 -22.88
N VAL A 102 16.44 -22.32 -21.72
CA VAL A 102 17.80 -22.83 -21.52
C VAL A 102 17.80 -24.37 -21.58
N GLU A 103 16.84 -25.02 -20.94
CA GLU A 103 16.69 -26.47 -20.95
C GLU A 103 16.59 -27.03 -22.37
N ARG A 104 15.76 -26.41 -23.24
CA ARG A 104 15.66 -26.81 -24.65
C ARG A 104 17.00 -26.71 -25.38
N ALA A 105 17.70 -25.59 -25.22
CA ALA A 105 19.01 -25.39 -25.85
C ALA A 105 20.07 -26.37 -25.32
N VAL A 106 20.01 -26.73 -24.04
CA VAL A 106 20.89 -27.73 -23.43
C VAL A 106 20.58 -29.13 -23.97
N LYS A 107 19.30 -29.53 -24.04
CA LYS A 107 18.85 -30.82 -24.60
C LYS A 107 19.27 -30.99 -26.07
N GLU A 108 19.13 -29.92 -26.88
CA GLU A 108 19.59 -29.91 -28.27
C GLU A 108 21.12 -30.08 -28.36
N ARG A 109 21.89 -29.37 -27.52
CA ARG A 109 23.35 -29.46 -27.51
C ARG A 109 23.88 -30.81 -27.03
N LEU A 110 23.23 -31.41 -26.02
CA LEU A 110 23.54 -32.76 -25.55
C LEU A 110 23.28 -33.83 -26.61
N SER A 111 22.36 -33.57 -27.55
CA SER A 111 22.05 -34.49 -28.64
C SER A 111 23.05 -34.42 -29.81
N LEU A 112 23.71 -33.27 -29.99
CA LEU A 112 24.61 -33.00 -31.12
C LEU A 112 26.11 -33.03 -30.73
N GLY A 113 26.42 -32.93 -29.45
CA GLY A 113 27.76 -32.70 -28.93
C GLY A 113 28.52 -33.96 -28.54
N ASP A 114 29.85 -33.92 -28.67
CA ASP A 114 30.75 -34.96 -28.17
C ASP A 114 30.96 -34.81 -26.65
N LEU A 115 30.46 -35.78 -25.88
CA LEU A 115 30.28 -35.68 -24.44
C LEU A 115 31.62 -35.55 -23.66
N ASP A 116 32.72 -36.03 -24.22
CA ASP A 116 34.01 -36.07 -23.54
C ASP A 116 34.70 -34.70 -23.44
N THR A 117 34.31 -33.74 -24.29
CA THR A 117 34.95 -32.40 -24.35
C THR A 117 34.08 -31.27 -23.79
N LEU A 118 32.80 -31.54 -23.56
CA LEU A 118 31.82 -30.50 -23.21
C LEU A 118 31.78 -30.24 -21.71
N MET A 119 32.16 -29.01 -21.32
CA MET A 119 32.01 -28.55 -19.94
C MET A 119 30.63 -27.91 -19.71
N PRO A 120 30.02 -28.04 -18.51
CA PRO A 120 28.70 -27.46 -18.22
C PRO A 120 28.59 -25.94 -18.44
N GLN A 121 29.67 -25.20 -18.21
CA GLN A 121 29.72 -23.76 -18.46
C GLN A 121 29.51 -23.40 -19.94
N ASP A 122 29.89 -24.28 -20.87
CA ASP A 122 29.75 -24.03 -22.30
C ASP A 122 28.31 -24.23 -22.77
N MET A 123 27.54 -25.03 -22.03
CA MET A 123 26.14 -25.36 -22.32
C MET A 123 25.17 -24.30 -21.80
N ILE A 124 25.52 -23.58 -20.72
CA ILE A 124 24.62 -22.64 -20.05
C ILE A 124 24.84 -21.22 -20.57
N ASN A 125 23.84 -20.67 -21.26
CA ASN A 125 23.82 -19.27 -21.64
C ASN A 125 22.92 -18.47 -20.68
N ALA A 126 23.47 -17.43 -20.05
CA ALA A 126 22.72 -16.55 -19.16
C ALA A 126 21.82 -15.52 -19.88
N LYS A 127 22.05 -15.27 -21.18
CA LYS A 127 21.31 -14.25 -21.93
C LYS A 127 19.79 -14.49 -21.95
N PRO A 128 19.27 -15.69 -22.26
CA PRO A 128 17.82 -15.94 -22.28
C PRO A 128 17.14 -15.67 -20.93
N ILE A 129 17.80 -16.05 -19.83
CA ILE A 129 17.29 -15.83 -18.47
C ILE A 129 17.26 -14.33 -18.16
N SER A 130 18.40 -13.65 -18.34
CA SER A 130 18.50 -12.21 -18.06
C SER A 130 17.57 -11.36 -18.94
N ALA A 131 17.32 -11.78 -20.19
CA ALA A 131 16.41 -11.12 -21.09
C ALA A 131 14.96 -11.21 -20.62
N ALA A 132 14.50 -12.41 -20.22
CA ALA A 132 13.14 -12.60 -19.70
C ALA A 132 12.89 -11.77 -18.44
N VAL A 133 13.85 -11.74 -17.51
CA VAL A 133 13.73 -10.93 -16.28
C VAL A 133 13.76 -9.44 -16.58
N LYS A 134 14.65 -8.97 -17.48
CA LYS A 134 14.70 -7.55 -17.88
C LYS A 134 13.45 -7.11 -18.61
N GLU A 135 12.88 -7.96 -19.46
CA GLU A 135 11.62 -7.69 -20.13
C GLU A 135 10.50 -7.50 -19.10
N PHE A 136 10.40 -8.39 -18.11
CA PHE A 136 9.42 -8.24 -17.03
C PHE A 136 9.53 -6.91 -16.28
N PHE A 137 10.73 -6.54 -15.80
CA PHE A 137 10.89 -5.28 -15.06
C PHE A 137 10.85 -4.03 -15.95
N GLY A 138 11.13 -4.16 -17.25
CA GLY A 138 11.20 -3.03 -18.18
C GLY A 138 9.88 -2.70 -18.88
N SER A 139 9.09 -3.71 -19.27
CA SER A 139 7.89 -3.53 -20.12
C SER A 139 6.58 -3.92 -19.46
N SER A 140 6.60 -4.58 -18.30
CA SER A 140 5.36 -4.98 -17.60
C SER A 140 4.55 -3.76 -17.16
N GLN A 141 3.23 -3.83 -17.36
CA GLN A 141 2.28 -2.82 -16.89
C GLN A 141 2.29 -2.64 -15.36
N LEU A 142 2.72 -3.69 -14.63
CA LEU A 142 2.81 -3.68 -13.17
C LEU A 142 4.13 -3.08 -12.67
N SER A 143 5.15 -3.00 -13.53
CA SER A 143 6.44 -2.36 -13.21
C SER A 143 6.34 -0.87 -13.56
N GLN A 144 5.87 -0.08 -12.60
CA GLN A 144 5.61 1.35 -12.78
C GLN A 144 6.65 2.20 -12.04
N PHE A 145 6.88 3.42 -12.53
CA PHE A 145 7.66 4.39 -11.79
C PHE A 145 6.99 4.70 -10.45
N MET A 146 7.76 4.65 -9.37
CA MET A 146 7.22 4.90 -8.04
C MET A 146 6.72 6.35 -7.90
N ASP A 147 5.48 6.51 -7.46
CA ASP A 147 4.90 7.76 -7.00
C ASP A 147 5.65 8.25 -5.73
N GLN A 148 6.52 9.25 -5.89
CA GLN A 148 7.36 9.84 -4.85
C GLN A 148 7.02 11.33 -4.61
N ASN A 149 5.74 11.68 -4.69
CA ASN A 149 5.30 13.02 -4.31
C ASN A 149 5.55 13.28 -2.82
N ASN A 150 5.13 12.34 -1.97
CA ASN A 150 5.22 12.36 -0.51
C ASN A 150 5.27 10.89 0.01
N PRO A 151 5.51 10.60 1.31
CA PRO A 151 5.74 9.25 1.81
C PRO A 151 4.46 8.43 1.80
N LEU A 152 3.30 9.09 1.94
CA LEU A 152 2.00 8.44 1.83
C LEU A 152 1.80 7.93 0.40
N SER A 153 2.15 8.74 -0.61
CA SER A 153 2.13 8.35 -2.03
C SER A 153 2.97 7.08 -2.27
N GLU A 154 4.16 7.02 -1.66
CA GLU A 154 5.06 5.88 -1.78
C GLU A 154 4.49 4.62 -1.12
N ILE A 155 4.03 4.71 0.14
CA ILE A 155 3.46 3.55 0.86
C ILE A 155 2.18 3.06 0.17
N THR A 156 1.27 3.95 -0.17
CA THR A 156 0.00 3.60 -0.83
C THR A 156 0.24 2.98 -2.20
N HIS A 157 1.27 3.41 -2.93
CA HIS A 157 1.63 2.79 -4.20
C HIS A 157 2.20 1.37 -4.02
N LYS A 158 3.04 1.14 -3.01
CA LYS A 158 3.56 -0.20 -2.69
C LYS A 158 2.47 -1.17 -2.22
N ARG A 159 1.42 -0.67 -1.56
CA ARG A 159 0.27 -1.44 -1.05
C ARG A 159 -0.91 -1.50 -2.03
N ARG A 160 -0.69 -1.15 -3.30
CA ARG A 160 -1.72 -1.11 -4.33
C ARG A 160 -1.93 -2.50 -4.94
N ILE A 161 -3.19 -2.86 -5.13
CA ILE A 161 -3.63 -4.08 -5.79
C ILE A 161 -4.26 -3.68 -7.13
N SER A 162 -3.97 -4.45 -8.18
CA SER A 162 -4.48 -4.22 -9.54
C SER A 162 -5.10 -5.48 -10.10
N ALA A 163 -6.34 -5.39 -10.58
CA ALA A 163 -6.99 -6.42 -11.37
C ALA A 163 -6.52 -6.42 -12.84
N LEU A 164 -5.80 -5.37 -13.26
CA LEU A 164 -5.21 -5.23 -14.58
C LEU A 164 -3.81 -5.89 -14.63
N GLY A 165 -3.42 -6.38 -15.80
CA GLY A 165 -2.07 -6.91 -16.05
C GLY A 165 -2.09 -8.30 -16.69
N PRO A 166 -0.92 -8.96 -16.83
CA PRO A 166 -0.85 -10.30 -17.42
C PRO A 166 -1.61 -11.32 -16.56
N GLY A 167 -2.60 -11.99 -17.17
CA GLY A 167 -3.50 -12.93 -16.48
C GLY A 167 -4.65 -12.28 -15.70
N GLY A 168 -4.78 -10.94 -15.77
CA GLY A 168 -5.90 -10.20 -15.19
C GLY A 168 -6.93 -9.77 -16.23
N LEU A 169 -7.78 -8.83 -15.83
CA LEU A 169 -8.82 -8.24 -16.68
C LEU A 169 -8.26 -7.11 -17.54
N THR A 170 -8.87 -6.89 -18.70
CA THR A 170 -8.67 -5.67 -19.48
C THR A 170 -9.77 -4.67 -19.16
N ARG A 171 -9.48 -3.36 -19.29
CA ARG A 171 -10.42 -2.28 -18.96
C ARG A 171 -11.77 -2.41 -19.68
N GLU A 172 -11.74 -2.86 -20.93
CA GLU A 172 -12.92 -3.02 -21.79
C GLU A 172 -13.75 -4.25 -21.45
N ARG A 173 -13.12 -5.31 -20.93
CA ARG A 173 -13.79 -6.55 -20.52
C ARG A 173 -14.33 -6.49 -19.09
N ALA A 174 -13.84 -5.54 -18.28
CA ALA A 174 -14.29 -5.36 -16.92
C ALA A 174 -15.67 -4.70 -16.87
N GLY A 175 -16.69 -5.52 -16.63
CA GLY A 175 -18.08 -5.10 -16.41
C GLY A 175 -18.27 -4.30 -15.13
N PHE A 176 -19.54 -4.05 -14.79
CA PHE A 176 -19.91 -3.28 -13.60
C PHE A 176 -19.67 -4.08 -12.30
N GLU A 177 -20.04 -5.36 -12.27
CA GLU A 177 -19.98 -6.26 -11.10
C GLU A 177 -18.58 -6.29 -10.47
N VAL A 178 -17.55 -6.53 -11.29
CA VAL A 178 -16.14 -6.59 -10.86
C VAL A 178 -15.62 -5.29 -10.22
N ARG A 179 -16.26 -4.14 -10.53
CA ARG A 179 -15.86 -2.82 -10.02
C ARG A 179 -16.58 -2.47 -8.71
N ASP A 180 -17.62 -3.20 -8.36
CA ASP A 180 -18.41 -2.92 -7.18
C ASP A 180 -17.69 -3.38 -5.90
N VAL A 181 -18.17 -2.89 -4.76
CA VAL A 181 -17.64 -3.26 -3.45
C VAL A 181 -18.33 -4.53 -2.97
N HIS A 182 -17.58 -5.64 -2.97
CA HIS A 182 -18.06 -6.91 -2.45
C HIS A 182 -17.94 -6.96 -0.90
N PRO A 183 -18.88 -7.59 -0.15
CA PRO A 183 -18.81 -7.71 1.31
C PRO A 183 -17.50 -8.29 1.84
N THR A 184 -16.88 -9.24 1.12
CA THR A 184 -15.60 -9.83 1.52
C THR A 184 -14.42 -8.84 1.50
N HIS A 185 -14.57 -7.66 0.90
CA HIS A 185 -13.55 -6.61 0.94
C HIS A 185 -13.31 -6.11 2.38
N TYR A 186 -14.28 -6.31 3.29
CA TYR A 186 -14.17 -5.91 4.68
C TYR A 186 -12.85 -6.41 5.32
N GLY A 187 -12.09 -5.48 5.91
CA GLY A 187 -10.80 -5.78 6.55
C GLY A 187 -9.65 -6.09 5.60
N ARG A 188 -9.90 -6.31 4.29
CA ARG A 188 -8.93 -6.81 3.30
C ARG A 188 -8.55 -5.76 2.27
N VAL A 189 -9.55 -5.18 1.62
CA VAL A 189 -9.40 -4.20 0.55
C VAL A 189 -10.21 -2.96 0.93
N CYS A 190 -9.60 -1.79 0.83
CA CYS A 190 -10.29 -0.56 1.20
C CYS A 190 -11.42 -0.26 0.21
N PRO A 191 -12.66 -0.03 0.69
CA PRO A 191 -13.78 0.31 -0.18
C PRO A 191 -13.76 1.77 -0.66
N ILE A 192 -12.96 2.63 -0.02
CA ILE A 192 -12.93 4.08 -0.29
C ILE A 192 -11.78 4.45 -1.24
N GLU A 193 -10.59 3.89 -1.05
CA GLU A 193 -9.40 4.29 -1.81
C GLU A 193 -9.28 3.54 -3.13
N THR A 194 -9.85 4.15 -4.19
CA THR A 194 -9.70 3.76 -5.59
C THR A 194 -9.47 5.00 -6.46
N PRO A 195 -8.73 4.92 -7.58
CA PRO A 195 -8.66 6.00 -8.54
C PRO A 195 -10.04 6.34 -9.13
N GLU A 196 -10.26 7.63 -9.37
CA GLU A 196 -11.44 8.11 -10.10
C GLU A 196 -11.31 7.83 -11.61
N GLY A 197 -12.45 7.72 -12.29
CA GLY A 197 -12.52 7.55 -13.74
C GLY A 197 -12.49 6.08 -14.20
N PRO A 198 -11.80 5.75 -15.32
CA PRO A 198 -11.99 4.46 -15.99
C PRO A 198 -11.46 3.25 -15.20
N ASN A 199 -10.58 3.48 -14.21
CA ASN A 199 -9.98 2.43 -13.38
C ASN A 199 -10.68 2.22 -12.03
N ILE A 200 -11.83 2.85 -11.79
CA ILE A 200 -12.58 2.68 -10.55
C ILE A 200 -12.88 1.19 -10.30
N GLY A 201 -12.59 0.72 -9.08
CA GLY A 201 -12.79 -0.68 -8.65
C GLY A 201 -11.81 -1.70 -9.25
N LEU A 202 -10.95 -1.30 -10.19
CA LEU A 202 -9.92 -2.17 -10.77
C LEU A 202 -8.56 -2.00 -10.10
N ILE A 203 -8.39 -0.90 -9.38
CA ILE A 203 -7.18 -0.57 -8.63
C ILE A 203 -7.63 -0.18 -7.24
N ASN A 204 -7.27 -1.00 -6.26
CA ASN A 204 -7.68 -0.80 -4.88
C ASN A 204 -6.45 -0.78 -3.98
N SER A 205 -6.61 -0.24 -2.78
CA SER A 205 -5.56 -0.18 -1.75
C SER A 205 -5.80 -1.28 -0.72
N LEU A 206 -4.73 -1.94 -0.28
CA LEU A 206 -4.79 -2.90 0.82
C LEU A 206 -5.20 -2.19 2.12
N SER A 207 -6.10 -2.80 2.89
CA SER A 207 -6.51 -2.27 4.20
C SER A 207 -5.35 -2.27 5.22
N VAL A 208 -5.52 -1.60 6.37
CA VAL A 208 -4.42 -1.39 7.35
C VAL A 208 -3.80 -2.72 7.82
N TYR A 209 -4.62 -3.65 8.31
CA TYR A 209 -4.15 -4.90 8.92
C TYR A 209 -4.21 -6.13 8.00
N ALA A 210 -4.67 -5.95 6.76
CA ALA A 210 -4.77 -7.04 5.80
C ALA A 210 -3.40 -7.63 5.47
N GLN A 211 -3.35 -8.95 5.34
CA GLN A 211 -2.17 -9.70 4.96
C GLN A 211 -2.50 -10.73 3.87
N THR A 212 -1.46 -11.27 3.23
CA THR A 212 -1.59 -12.36 2.26
C THR A 212 -1.14 -13.65 2.93
N ASN A 213 -2.01 -14.66 2.90
CA ASN A 213 -1.68 -15.99 3.41
C ASN A 213 -0.64 -16.71 2.51
N GLU A 214 -0.21 -17.89 2.92
CA GLU A 214 0.76 -18.72 2.17
C GLU A 214 0.29 -19.06 0.75
N TYR A 215 -1.03 -19.20 0.57
CA TYR A 215 -1.65 -19.45 -0.73
C TYR A 215 -1.93 -18.18 -1.54
N GLY A 216 -1.61 -16.98 -1.06
CA GLY A 216 -1.83 -15.69 -1.73
C GLY A 216 -3.26 -15.12 -1.66
N PHE A 217 -4.13 -15.65 -0.79
CA PHE A 217 -5.43 -15.05 -0.48
C PHE A 217 -5.31 -13.98 0.60
N LEU A 218 -6.22 -13.00 0.57
CA LEU A 218 -6.25 -11.94 1.57
C LEU A 218 -6.95 -12.42 2.85
N GLU A 219 -6.30 -12.14 3.97
CA GLU A 219 -6.77 -12.42 5.32
C GLU A 219 -6.72 -11.15 6.17
N THR A 220 -7.55 -11.12 7.21
CA THR A 220 -7.66 -10.02 8.16
C THR A 220 -7.70 -10.59 9.57
N PRO A 221 -7.11 -9.91 10.56
CA PRO A 221 -7.07 -10.41 11.92
C PRO A 221 -8.39 -10.19 12.66
N TYR A 222 -8.76 -11.15 13.49
CA TYR A 222 -9.91 -11.11 14.40
C TYR A 222 -9.51 -11.61 15.79
N ARG A 223 -10.15 -11.07 16.83
CA ARG A 223 -10.04 -11.55 18.20
C ARG A 223 -10.98 -12.72 18.41
N ARG A 224 -10.50 -13.80 19.01
CA ARG A 224 -11.33 -14.98 19.30
C ARG A 224 -12.24 -14.72 20.51
N VAL A 225 -13.50 -15.11 20.40
CA VAL A 225 -14.45 -15.13 21.53
C VAL A 225 -14.64 -16.57 21.98
N VAL A 226 -14.46 -16.82 23.28
CA VAL A 226 -14.62 -18.15 23.88
C VAL A 226 -15.57 -18.02 25.06
N ASP A 227 -16.66 -18.79 25.05
CA ASP A 227 -17.68 -18.81 26.11
C ASP A 227 -18.18 -17.40 26.49
N GLY A 228 -18.36 -16.52 25.50
CA GLY A 228 -18.84 -15.14 25.70
C GLY A 228 -17.78 -14.12 26.13
N VAL A 229 -16.52 -14.54 26.33
CA VAL A 229 -15.39 -13.67 26.66
C VAL A 229 -14.55 -13.37 25.43
N VAL A 230 -14.31 -12.10 25.15
CA VAL A 230 -13.41 -11.65 24.07
C VAL A 230 -11.95 -11.78 24.53
N THR A 231 -11.23 -12.73 23.94
CA THR A 231 -9.81 -12.96 24.26
C THR A 231 -8.88 -12.00 23.52
N ASP A 232 -7.61 -11.93 23.92
CA ASP A 232 -6.56 -11.20 23.20
C ASP A 232 -5.86 -12.07 22.13
N GLU A 233 -6.31 -13.31 21.92
CA GLU A 233 -5.80 -14.19 20.87
C GLU A 233 -6.29 -13.71 19.50
N ILE A 234 -5.34 -13.47 18.58
CA ILE A 234 -5.61 -12.97 17.24
C ILE A 234 -5.47 -14.10 16.22
N HIS A 235 -6.54 -14.38 15.48
CA HIS A 235 -6.53 -15.29 14.35
C HIS A 235 -6.73 -14.52 13.04
N TYR A 236 -5.91 -14.83 12.03
CA TYR A 236 -6.12 -14.34 10.67
C TYR A 236 -7.09 -15.26 9.95
N LEU A 237 -8.19 -14.69 9.45
CA LEU A 237 -9.20 -15.45 8.70
C LEU A 237 -9.22 -15.03 7.24
N SER A 238 -9.20 -16.02 6.36
CA SER A 238 -9.44 -15.82 4.94
C SER A 238 -10.92 -15.51 4.66
N ALA A 239 -11.22 -14.96 3.49
CA ALA A 239 -12.62 -14.70 3.09
C ALA A 239 -13.48 -15.97 3.04
N ILE A 240 -12.87 -17.15 2.89
CA ILE A 240 -13.56 -18.44 2.83
C ILE A 240 -13.97 -18.89 4.23
N GLU A 241 -13.08 -18.70 5.21
CA GLU A 241 -13.31 -19.10 6.60
C GLU A 241 -14.25 -18.12 7.30
N GLU A 242 -14.10 -16.81 7.04
CA GLU A 242 -14.95 -15.76 7.63
C GLU A 242 -16.44 -16.03 7.43
N GLY A 243 -16.85 -16.56 6.27
CA GLY A 243 -18.27 -16.82 5.98
C GLY A 243 -18.95 -17.82 6.91
N ASN A 244 -18.19 -18.64 7.65
CA ASN A 244 -18.75 -19.66 8.54
C ASN A 244 -18.93 -19.17 9.98
N TYR A 245 -18.34 -18.02 10.35
CA TYR A 245 -18.31 -17.52 11.71
C TYR A 245 -19.19 -16.28 11.89
N VAL A 246 -19.64 -16.05 13.12
CA VAL A 246 -20.35 -14.82 13.50
C VAL A 246 -19.35 -13.83 14.09
N ILE A 247 -19.20 -12.66 13.42
CA ILE A 247 -18.18 -11.67 13.78
C ILE A 247 -18.82 -10.39 14.31
N ALA A 248 -18.50 -10.02 15.56
CA ALA A 248 -18.91 -8.77 16.19
C ALA A 248 -18.07 -7.57 15.72
N GLN A 249 -18.68 -6.38 15.77
CA GLN A 249 -18.04 -5.13 15.40
C GLN A 249 -17.05 -4.64 16.47
N ALA A 250 -16.04 -3.88 16.06
CA ALA A 250 -15.00 -3.36 16.98
C ALA A 250 -15.52 -2.32 17.98
N ASN A 251 -16.71 -1.75 17.74
CA ASN A 251 -17.33 -0.72 18.58
C ASN A 251 -18.32 -1.27 19.61
N SER A 252 -18.53 -2.59 19.68
CA SER A 252 -19.38 -3.21 20.70
C SER A 252 -18.79 -3.00 22.09
N ASN A 253 -19.64 -2.68 23.06
CA ASN A 253 -19.19 -2.37 24.42
C ASN A 253 -18.84 -3.66 25.17
N LEU A 254 -17.66 -3.68 25.79
CA LEU A 254 -17.19 -4.78 26.62
C LEU A 254 -17.12 -4.34 28.08
N ASP A 255 -17.30 -5.28 29.01
CA ASP A 255 -17.02 -5.09 30.43
C ASP A 255 -15.51 -5.26 30.74
N ASP A 256 -15.13 -5.05 32.00
CA ASP A 256 -13.72 -5.17 32.45
C ASP A 256 -13.19 -6.61 32.38
N GLU A 257 -14.08 -7.61 32.30
CA GLU A 257 -13.74 -9.04 32.18
C GLU A 257 -13.73 -9.52 30.72
N GLY A 258 -14.13 -8.66 29.77
CA GLY A 258 -14.14 -8.94 28.34
C GLY A 258 -15.44 -9.52 27.78
N HIS A 259 -16.55 -9.51 28.53
CA HIS A 259 -17.87 -9.91 28.03
C HIS A 259 -18.60 -8.76 27.35
N PHE A 260 -19.54 -9.09 26.47
CA PHE A 260 -20.44 -8.10 25.88
C PHE A 260 -21.45 -7.57 26.91
N VAL A 261 -21.54 -6.24 27.00
CA VAL A 261 -22.47 -5.54 27.92
C VAL A 261 -23.92 -5.73 27.48
N GLU A 262 -24.16 -5.72 26.17
CA GLU A 262 -25.50 -5.93 25.60
C GLU A 262 -25.79 -7.44 25.41
N ASP A 263 -27.04 -7.86 25.66
CA ASP A 263 -27.45 -9.26 25.43
C ASP A 263 -27.51 -9.62 23.93
N LEU A 264 -27.85 -8.63 23.09
CA LEU A 264 -27.88 -8.74 21.63
C LEU A 264 -26.84 -7.81 21.03
N VAL A 265 -25.87 -8.40 20.33
CA VAL A 265 -24.74 -7.70 19.72
C VAL A 265 -24.95 -7.63 18.21
N THR A 266 -24.57 -6.51 17.59
CA THR A 266 -24.60 -6.37 16.13
C THR A 266 -23.41 -7.12 15.54
N CYS A 267 -23.68 -8.17 14.78
CA CYS A 267 -22.66 -9.00 14.16
C CYS A 267 -22.92 -9.17 12.67
N ARG A 268 -21.88 -9.59 11.95
CA ARG A 268 -21.97 -10.01 10.56
C ARG A 268 -21.83 -11.52 10.45
N SER A 269 -22.63 -12.12 9.58
CA SER A 269 -22.57 -13.53 9.22
C SER A 269 -22.96 -13.68 7.75
N LYS A 270 -22.19 -14.44 6.97
CA LYS A 270 -22.42 -14.70 5.54
C LYS A 270 -22.71 -13.45 4.68
N GLY A 271 -22.08 -12.32 5.01
CA GLY A 271 -22.23 -11.06 4.27
C GLY A 271 -23.42 -10.20 4.70
N GLU A 272 -24.28 -10.68 5.60
CA GLU A 272 -25.40 -9.91 6.15
C GLU A 272 -25.12 -9.47 7.59
N SER A 273 -25.66 -8.32 7.98
CA SER A 273 -25.55 -7.79 9.34
C SER A 273 -26.88 -7.99 10.07
N SER A 274 -26.84 -8.65 11.22
CA SER A 274 -28.01 -8.86 12.08
C SER A 274 -27.62 -8.88 13.57
N LEU A 275 -28.61 -8.97 14.44
CA LEU A 275 -28.41 -9.06 15.88
C LEU A 275 -28.30 -10.52 16.31
N PHE A 276 -27.23 -10.85 17.02
CA PHE A 276 -26.98 -12.19 17.56
C PHE A 276 -26.88 -12.14 19.10
N SER A 277 -27.16 -13.26 19.75
CA SER A 277 -26.89 -13.39 21.19
C SER A 277 -25.37 -13.36 21.43
N ARG A 278 -24.94 -12.79 22.57
CA ARG A 278 -23.51 -12.78 22.95
C ARG A 278 -22.84 -14.16 22.92
N ASP A 279 -23.59 -15.23 23.21
CA ASP A 279 -23.08 -16.60 23.23
C ASP A 279 -22.87 -17.21 21.84
N GLN A 280 -23.46 -16.59 20.80
CA GLN A 280 -23.35 -17.03 19.41
C GLN A 280 -22.18 -16.36 18.66
N VAL A 281 -21.48 -15.42 19.30
CA VAL A 281 -20.39 -14.68 18.68
C VAL A 281 -19.11 -15.49 18.78
N ASP A 282 -18.48 -15.76 17.63
CA ASP A 282 -17.23 -16.54 17.57
C ASP A 282 -15.99 -15.64 17.56
N TYR A 283 -16.10 -14.47 16.93
CA TYR A 283 -14.97 -13.56 16.70
C TYR A 283 -15.40 -12.09 16.83
N MET A 284 -14.42 -11.20 17.05
CA MET A 284 -14.60 -9.75 17.08
C MET A 284 -13.52 -9.06 16.26
N ASP A 285 -13.88 -7.96 15.60
CA ASP A 285 -12.95 -7.06 14.92
C ASP A 285 -11.85 -6.53 15.87
N VAL A 286 -10.59 -6.44 15.41
CA VAL A 286 -9.45 -5.99 16.25
C VAL A 286 -9.48 -4.48 16.45
N SER A 287 -9.84 -3.73 15.41
CA SER A 287 -9.79 -2.27 15.40
C SER A 287 -10.80 -1.71 14.42
N THR A 288 -11.39 -0.56 14.76
CA THR A 288 -12.28 0.19 13.84
C THR A 288 -11.56 0.64 12.57
N GLN A 289 -10.24 0.81 12.62
CA GLN A 289 -9.42 1.23 11.47
C GLN A 289 -9.12 0.08 10.48
N GLN A 290 -9.47 -1.17 10.81
CA GLN A 290 -9.13 -2.31 9.97
C GLN A 290 -9.82 -2.31 8.60
N VAL A 291 -10.97 -1.63 8.48
CA VAL A 291 -11.78 -1.59 7.25
C VAL A 291 -11.14 -0.70 6.18
N VAL A 292 -10.41 0.33 6.60
CA VAL A 292 -9.91 1.39 5.72
C VAL A 292 -8.46 1.14 5.31
N SER A 293 -8.00 1.85 4.28
CA SER A 293 -6.59 1.86 3.89
C SER A 293 -5.78 2.83 4.74
N VAL A 294 -4.45 2.77 4.57
CA VAL A 294 -3.52 3.73 5.17
C VAL A 294 -3.86 5.18 4.77
N GLY A 295 -4.26 5.43 3.52
CA GLY A 295 -4.64 6.78 3.06
C GLY A 295 -5.91 7.29 3.74
N ALA A 296 -6.98 6.50 3.72
CA ALA A 296 -8.24 6.89 4.35
C ALA A 296 -8.14 7.01 5.88
N SER A 297 -7.29 6.20 6.53
CA SER A 297 -7.05 6.25 7.99
C SER A 297 -6.42 7.56 8.49
N LEU A 298 -5.88 8.39 7.61
CA LEU A 298 -5.32 9.72 7.95
C LEU A 298 -6.36 10.85 7.93
N ILE A 299 -7.59 10.58 7.49
CA ILE A 299 -8.66 11.57 7.46
C ILE A 299 -9.32 11.60 8.85
N PRO A 300 -9.18 12.70 9.62
CA PRO A 300 -9.92 12.81 10.88
C PRO A 300 -11.40 13.02 10.60
N PHE A 301 -12.28 12.48 11.46
CA PHE A 301 -13.74 12.57 11.32
C PHE A 301 -14.28 11.94 10.04
N LEU A 302 -13.66 10.85 9.58
CA LEU A 302 -14.05 10.12 8.38
C LEU A 302 -15.53 9.65 8.46
N GLU A 303 -16.01 9.32 9.64
CA GLU A 303 -17.39 8.94 9.95
C GLU A 303 -18.43 10.03 9.66
N HIS A 304 -18.00 11.29 9.50
CA HIS A 304 -18.86 12.43 9.19
C HIS A 304 -18.78 12.88 7.73
N ASP A 305 -17.89 12.27 6.94
CA ASP A 305 -17.71 12.58 5.52
C ASP A 305 -18.47 11.56 4.64
N ASP A 306 -19.05 12.05 3.54
CA ASP A 306 -19.58 11.17 2.50
C ASP A 306 -18.46 10.35 1.83
N ALA A 307 -18.75 9.11 1.47
CA ALA A 307 -17.77 8.19 0.90
C ALA A 307 -17.07 8.75 -0.36
N ASN A 308 -17.79 9.49 -1.22
CA ASN A 308 -17.17 10.08 -2.41
C ASN A 308 -16.20 11.22 -2.05
N ARG A 309 -16.49 11.98 -0.99
CA ARG A 309 -15.59 13.03 -0.48
C ARG A 309 -14.37 12.43 0.18
N ALA A 310 -14.54 11.35 0.93
CA ALA A 310 -13.44 10.60 1.52
C ALA A 310 -12.51 10.02 0.43
N LEU A 311 -13.07 9.47 -0.64
CA LEU A 311 -12.32 8.97 -1.81
C LEU A 311 -11.48 10.08 -2.45
N MET A 312 -12.09 11.23 -2.74
CA MET A 312 -11.39 12.40 -3.27
C MET A 312 -10.29 12.86 -2.30
N GLY A 313 -10.60 12.90 -1.00
CA GLY A 313 -9.67 13.29 0.06
C GLY A 313 -8.42 12.41 0.08
N ALA A 314 -8.59 11.08 0.14
CA ALA A 314 -7.48 10.13 0.14
C ALA A 314 -6.63 10.24 -1.14
N ASN A 315 -7.27 10.39 -2.30
CA ASN A 315 -6.57 10.55 -3.58
C ASN A 315 -5.79 11.87 -3.66
N MET A 316 -6.37 12.98 -3.18
CA MET A 316 -5.72 14.29 -3.16
C MET A 316 -4.53 14.33 -2.19
N GLN A 317 -4.60 13.62 -1.06
CA GLN A 317 -3.47 13.54 -0.11
C GLN A 317 -2.19 12.99 -0.77
N ARG A 318 -2.31 12.03 -1.70
CA ARG A 318 -1.16 11.44 -2.44
C ARG A 318 -0.47 12.40 -3.40
N GLN A 319 -1.14 13.51 -3.75
CA GLN A 319 -0.64 14.54 -4.66
C GLN A 319 -0.03 15.74 -3.92
N ALA A 320 -0.15 15.79 -2.59
CA ALA A 320 0.38 16.89 -1.80
C ALA A 320 1.91 16.96 -1.87
N VAL A 321 2.45 18.09 -2.34
CA VAL A 321 3.90 18.31 -2.44
C VAL A 321 4.46 18.76 -1.09
N PRO A 322 5.59 18.18 -0.63
CA PRO A 322 6.26 18.60 0.59
C PRO A 322 6.65 20.08 0.55
N THR A 323 6.32 20.81 1.61
CA THR A 323 6.65 22.25 1.71
C THR A 323 8.07 22.47 2.23
N LEU A 324 8.57 23.71 2.13
CA LEU A 324 9.90 24.09 2.63
C LEU A 324 10.05 23.89 4.16
N ARG A 325 8.97 23.99 4.93
CA ARG A 325 9.02 23.75 6.38
C ARG A 325 7.91 22.77 6.72
N ALA A 326 8.30 21.57 7.15
CA ALA A 326 7.35 20.57 7.59
C ALA A 326 6.58 21.11 8.80
N ASP A 327 5.27 21.16 8.65
CA ASP A 327 4.32 21.52 9.70
C ASP A 327 3.48 20.29 9.98
N LYS A 328 3.10 20.09 11.24
CA LYS A 328 2.33 18.91 11.62
C LYS A 328 0.85 19.18 11.56
N PRO A 329 0.02 18.15 11.34
CA PRO A 329 -1.40 18.27 11.55
C PRO A 329 -1.66 18.62 13.02
N LEU A 330 -2.49 19.65 13.24
CA LEU A 330 -3.00 19.97 14.57
C LEU A 330 -4.09 18.99 15.00
N VAL A 331 -4.85 18.49 14.02
CA VAL A 331 -5.87 17.45 14.18
C VAL A 331 -5.41 16.29 13.30
N GLY A 332 -5.13 15.15 13.92
CA GLY A 332 -4.64 13.93 13.26
C GLY A 332 -5.25 12.70 13.91
N THR A 333 -4.98 11.53 13.32
CA THR A 333 -5.59 10.25 13.74
C THR A 333 -4.64 9.36 14.53
N GLY A 334 -3.34 9.68 14.55
CA GLY A 334 -2.28 8.87 15.17
C GLY A 334 -1.54 7.99 14.15
N MET A 335 -2.12 7.76 12.97
CA MET A 335 -1.50 6.98 11.88
C MET A 335 -0.31 7.69 11.22
N GLU A 336 -0.16 9.00 11.42
CA GLU A 336 0.91 9.80 10.82
C GLU A 336 2.31 9.28 11.19
N ARG A 337 2.47 8.80 12.43
CA ARG A 337 3.74 8.24 12.90
C ARG A 337 4.07 6.93 12.19
N ALA A 338 3.10 6.03 12.08
CA ALA A 338 3.29 4.74 11.41
C ALA A 338 3.69 4.97 9.95
N VAL A 339 2.97 5.83 9.24
CA VAL A 339 3.28 6.19 7.84
C VAL A 339 4.68 6.82 7.72
N ALA A 340 5.08 7.68 8.65
CA ALA A 340 6.41 8.31 8.60
C ALA A 340 7.56 7.30 8.78
N VAL A 341 7.40 6.36 9.72
CA VAL A 341 8.41 5.35 10.06
C VAL A 341 8.47 4.28 8.97
N ASP A 342 7.33 3.70 8.63
CA ASP A 342 7.25 2.54 7.71
C ASP A 342 7.52 2.91 6.26
N SER A 343 7.46 4.21 5.91
CA SER A 343 7.81 4.68 4.57
C SER A 343 9.29 4.47 4.23
N GLY A 344 10.15 4.32 5.25
CA GLY A 344 11.61 4.23 5.08
C GLY A 344 12.26 5.53 4.64
N VAL A 345 11.49 6.62 4.54
CA VAL A 345 12.05 7.92 4.17
C VAL A 345 12.78 8.53 5.38
N THR A 346 12.28 8.29 6.60
CA THR A 346 12.95 8.70 7.86
C THR A 346 14.04 7.69 8.22
N ALA A 347 15.18 8.13 8.76
CA ALA A 347 16.11 7.20 9.38
C ALA A 347 15.78 7.00 10.86
N VAL A 348 15.64 5.73 11.22
CA VAL A 348 15.29 5.23 12.54
C VAL A 348 16.54 4.66 13.19
N ALA A 349 16.69 4.89 14.50
CA ALA A 349 17.79 4.30 15.25
C ALA A 349 17.57 2.79 15.36
N LYS A 350 18.53 2.00 14.85
CA LYS A 350 18.50 0.54 14.95
C LYS A 350 18.68 0.08 16.40
N ARG A 351 19.57 0.75 17.12
CA ARG A 351 19.94 0.46 18.51
C ARG A 351 19.75 1.69 19.39
N GLY A 352 19.45 1.45 20.66
CA GLY A 352 19.40 2.46 21.71
C GLY A 352 20.80 3.00 22.03
N GLY A 353 20.88 4.29 22.34
CA GLY A 353 22.18 4.93 22.56
C GLY A 353 22.11 6.42 22.87
N THR A 354 23.29 7.00 23.05
CA THR A 354 23.46 8.45 23.24
C THR A 354 24.03 9.08 21.98
N VAL A 355 23.44 10.19 21.55
CA VAL A 355 23.90 10.92 20.37
C VAL A 355 25.24 11.61 20.66
N GLN A 356 26.31 11.12 20.04
CA GLN A 356 27.66 11.64 20.21
C GLN A 356 27.91 12.85 19.30
N TYR A 357 27.42 12.79 18.06
CA TYR A 357 27.63 13.83 17.07
C TYR A 357 26.39 14.02 16.19
N VAL A 358 26.02 15.28 15.97
CA VAL A 358 24.92 15.65 15.07
C VAL A 358 25.43 16.71 14.11
N ASP A 359 25.29 16.42 12.83
CA ASP A 359 25.48 17.38 11.76
C ASP A 359 24.30 17.31 10.78
N ALA A 360 24.20 18.31 9.90
CA ALA A 360 23.22 18.33 8.83
C ALA A 360 23.38 17.17 7.84
N SER A 361 24.56 16.54 7.79
CA SER A 361 24.91 15.46 6.85
C SER A 361 24.95 14.06 7.48
N ARG A 362 25.28 13.94 8.77
CA ARG A 362 25.43 12.65 9.44
C ARG A 362 25.12 12.75 10.93
N ILE A 363 24.70 11.64 11.51
CA ILE A 363 24.43 11.48 12.93
C ILE A 363 25.21 10.27 13.43
N VAL A 364 25.92 10.43 14.54
CA VAL A 364 26.70 9.36 15.18
C VAL A 364 26.10 9.07 16.55
N ILE A 365 25.73 7.82 16.76
CA ILE A 365 25.13 7.32 17.99
C ILE A 365 26.12 6.38 18.65
N LYS A 366 26.45 6.65 19.91
CA LYS A 366 27.15 5.70 20.78
C LYS A 366 26.11 4.76 21.37
N VAL A 367 26.21 3.48 21.03
CA VAL A 367 25.27 2.44 21.43
C VAL A 367 25.40 2.17 22.93
N ASN A 368 24.30 1.80 23.59
CA ASN A 368 24.34 1.35 24.98
C ASN A 368 25.09 0.01 25.09
N GLU A 369 25.76 -0.23 26.22
CA GLU A 369 26.55 -1.45 26.42
C GLU A 369 25.67 -2.72 26.37
N ASP A 370 24.41 -2.61 26.76
CA ASP A 370 23.43 -3.72 26.76
C ASP A 370 23.08 -4.24 25.35
N GLU A 371 23.13 -3.37 24.34
CA GLU A 371 22.78 -3.68 22.93
C GLU A 371 24.05 -3.85 22.05
N MET A 372 25.22 -3.90 22.67
CA MET A 372 26.51 -3.98 21.98
C MET A 372 26.88 -5.44 21.70
N TYR A 373 27.15 -5.75 20.43
CA TYR A 373 27.70 -7.06 20.06
C TYR A 373 29.19 -7.13 20.41
N PRO A 374 29.66 -8.23 21.03
CA PRO A 374 31.08 -8.42 21.32
C PRO A 374 31.92 -8.35 20.04
N GLY A 375 32.90 -7.45 19.99
CA GLY A 375 33.80 -7.26 18.85
C GLY A 375 33.42 -6.11 17.90
N GLU A 376 32.26 -5.47 18.07
CA GLU A 376 31.91 -4.24 17.34
C GLU A 376 32.38 -2.98 18.08
N ALA A 377 32.65 -1.91 17.33
CA ALA A 377 33.11 -0.62 17.88
C ALA A 377 32.06 0.14 18.71
N GLY A 378 30.82 -0.35 18.81
CA GLY A 378 29.75 0.26 19.62
C GLY A 378 29.27 1.64 19.13
N ILE A 379 29.52 1.98 17.86
CA ILE A 379 29.16 3.27 17.26
C ILE A 379 28.38 3.03 15.97
N ASP A 380 27.17 3.59 15.89
CA ASP A 380 26.34 3.59 14.68
C ASP A 380 26.42 4.94 13.97
N ILE A 381 26.74 4.90 12.67
CA ILE A 381 26.83 6.09 11.81
C ILE A 381 25.67 6.08 10.82
N TYR A 382 24.88 7.15 10.83
CA TYR A 382 23.76 7.36 9.93
C TYR A 382 24.06 8.52 9.00
N ASN A 383 24.23 8.24 7.70
CA ASN A 383 24.41 9.27 6.67
C ASN A 383 23.05 9.73 6.14
N LEU A 384 22.87 11.06 6.04
CA LEU A 384 21.62 11.68 5.63
C LEU A 384 21.60 12.01 4.14
N THR A 385 20.47 11.76 3.49
CA THR A 385 20.22 12.16 2.10
C THR A 385 19.90 13.65 2.02
N LYS A 386 20.70 14.39 1.25
CA LYS A 386 20.59 15.86 1.11
C LYS A 386 20.24 16.25 -0.32
N TYR A 387 19.19 17.08 -0.45
CA TYR A 387 18.79 17.77 -1.69
C TYR A 387 18.81 16.91 -2.95
N THR A 388 18.27 15.69 -2.87
CA THR A 388 18.17 14.77 -4.00
C THR A 388 16.86 14.98 -4.74
N ARG A 389 16.87 14.81 -6.07
CA ARG A 389 15.67 14.90 -6.92
C ARG A 389 14.85 13.61 -6.81
N SER A 390 13.54 13.72 -6.65
CA SER A 390 12.60 12.59 -6.77
C SER A 390 12.12 12.36 -8.21
N ASN A 391 11.42 11.25 -8.44
CA ASN A 391 10.81 10.94 -9.75
C ASN A 391 9.87 12.05 -10.26
N GLN A 392 9.12 12.71 -9.38
CA GLN A 392 8.18 13.79 -9.72
C GLN A 392 8.80 15.19 -9.58
N ASN A 393 10.14 15.30 -9.63
CA ASN A 393 10.89 16.56 -9.54
C ASN A 393 10.70 17.32 -8.21
N THR A 394 10.30 16.62 -7.15
CA THR A 394 10.30 17.16 -5.78
C THR A 394 11.68 17.00 -5.14
N CYS A 395 11.88 17.60 -3.97
CA CYS A 395 13.14 17.58 -3.24
C CYS A 395 13.07 16.62 -2.06
N ILE A 396 13.92 15.59 -2.07
CA ILE A 396 14.14 14.67 -0.95
C ILE A 396 15.28 15.24 -0.11
N ASN A 397 14.98 15.59 1.13
CA ASN A 397 15.95 16.14 2.07
C ASN A 397 15.61 15.73 3.50
N GLN A 398 16.58 15.09 4.17
CA GLN A 398 16.50 14.71 5.57
C GLN A 398 17.08 15.80 6.48
N MET A 399 16.46 16.00 7.64
CA MET A 399 16.91 16.94 8.66
C MET A 399 17.04 16.23 10.02
N PRO A 400 18.14 16.46 10.75
CA PRO A 400 18.30 15.91 12.09
C PRO A 400 17.27 16.53 13.04
N CYS A 401 16.57 15.72 13.83
CA CYS A 401 15.65 16.20 14.88
C CYS A 401 16.20 16.04 16.29
N VAL A 402 17.26 15.25 16.45
CA VAL A 402 17.96 15.05 17.72
C VAL A 402 18.93 16.17 18.02
N SER A 403 19.10 16.42 19.32
CA SER A 403 20.12 17.32 19.84
C SER A 403 21.32 16.52 20.33
N LEU A 404 22.47 17.17 20.42
CA LEU A 404 23.68 16.53 20.95
C LEU A 404 23.44 16.06 22.39
N ALA A 405 23.96 14.88 22.74
CA ALA A 405 23.82 14.22 24.04
C ALA A 405 22.38 13.81 24.45
N SER A 406 21.41 13.77 23.53
CA SER A 406 20.11 13.16 23.82
C SER A 406 20.21 11.63 23.89
N ARG A 407 19.52 11.04 24.86
CA ARG A 407 19.35 9.58 24.99
C ARG A 407 18.21 9.10 24.12
N LEU A 408 18.45 7.99 23.43
CA LEU A 408 17.55 7.41 22.45
C LEU A 408 17.27 5.95 22.80
N ASN A 409 16.01 5.52 22.68
CA ASN A 409 15.67 4.10 22.72
C ASN A 409 15.75 3.52 21.30
N ALA A 410 15.96 2.20 21.22
CA ALA A 410 15.82 1.45 19.97
C ALA A 410 14.46 1.72 19.31
N ALA A 411 14.42 1.71 17.98
CA ALA A 411 13.23 1.99 17.15
C ALA A 411 12.61 3.40 17.30
N THR A 412 13.22 4.30 18.08
CA THR A 412 12.71 5.67 18.14
C THR A 412 13.10 6.43 16.88
N CYS A 413 12.13 7.16 16.31
CA CYS A 413 12.34 7.98 15.12
C CYS A 413 12.93 9.34 15.54
N TRP A 414 14.08 9.68 14.97
CA TRP A 414 14.86 10.87 15.33
C TRP A 414 15.11 11.80 14.14
N GLN A 415 14.37 11.56 13.06
CA GLN A 415 14.44 12.31 11.82
C GLN A 415 13.06 12.72 11.33
N THR A 416 13.02 13.92 10.75
CA THR A 416 11.96 14.30 9.84
C THR A 416 12.58 14.45 8.48
N VAL A 417 12.05 13.69 7.54
CA VAL A 417 12.12 14.04 6.14
C VAL A 417 11.16 15.21 5.97
N ARG A 418 11.41 16.13 5.06
CA ARG A 418 10.28 16.85 4.45
C ARG A 418 9.50 15.83 3.62
N PRO A 419 8.55 15.07 4.19
CA PRO A 419 7.11 15.43 4.25
C PRO A 419 6.48 15.45 5.68
N PRO A 420 5.17 15.74 5.88
CA PRO A 420 4.64 16.43 7.06
C PRO A 420 4.69 15.58 8.33
N THR A 421 5.81 15.60 9.05
CA THR A 421 6.04 14.71 10.20
C THR A 421 6.69 15.45 11.36
N SER A 422 6.42 16.75 11.57
CA SER A 422 7.14 17.52 12.59
C SER A 422 6.64 17.33 14.04
N VAL A 423 7.49 16.73 14.86
CA VAL A 423 7.36 16.65 16.32
C VAL A 423 7.81 17.99 16.94
N ASN A 424 6.96 19.03 16.93
CA ASN A 424 6.92 20.03 18.02
C ASN A 424 5.67 20.90 17.98
N TRP A 425 4.91 20.95 19.08
CA TRP A 425 3.53 21.47 19.14
C TRP A 425 3.50 22.98 19.36
N ARG A 426 3.25 23.76 18.30
CA ARG A 426 2.49 25.03 18.31
C ARG A 426 2.48 25.69 16.93
N SER A 427 1.28 25.87 16.34
CA SER A 427 0.81 27.15 15.80
C SER A 427 -0.57 26.97 15.13
N VAL A 428 -1.59 27.61 15.70
CA VAL A 428 -2.96 27.67 15.20
C VAL A 428 -3.03 28.36 13.83
N ARG A 429 -3.75 27.77 12.86
CA ARG A 429 -4.26 28.49 11.68
C ARG A 429 -5.79 28.42 11.70
N THR A 430 -6.42 29.53 12.03
CA THR A 430 -7.88 29.71 11.94
C THR A 430 -8.30 29.90 10.49
N CYS A 431 -9.02 28.94 9.91
CA CYS A 431 -9.79 29.13 8.69
C CYS A 431 -11.20 29.61 9.08
N ALA A 432 -11.69 30.68 8.44
CA ALA A 432 -13.02 31.21 8.69
C ALA A 432 -13.96 30.88 7.52
N TRP A 433 -15.04 30.16 7.81
CA TRP A 433 -16.11 29.92 6.85
C TRP A 433 -17.05 31.12 6.82
N ARG A 434 -16.79 32.07 5.91
CA ARG A 434 -17.65 33.24 5.65
C ARG A 434 -17.65 33.60 4.17
N SER A 435 -18.79 34.07 3.66
CA SER A 435 -18.89 34.64 2.31
C SER A 435 -18.05 35.92 2.23
N CYS A 436 -16.87 35.83 1.63
CA CYS A 436 -15.98 36.97 1.40
C CYS A 436 -16.34 37.65 0.07
N ARG A 437 -17.32 38.57 0.08
CA ARG A 437 -17.61 39.54 -1.01
C ARG A 437 -17.37 39.02 -2.45
N GLY A 438 -17.91 37.85 -2.79
CA GLY A 438 -17.80 37.27 -4.14
C GLY A 438 -16.42 36.74 -4.57
N THR A 439 -15.42 36.69 -3.68
CA THR A 439 -14.07 36.15 -3.96
C THR A 439 -13.94 34.66 -3.68
N ALA A 440 -14.73 34.14 -2.74
CA ALA A 440 -14.95 32.71 -2.54
C ALA A 440 -16.21 32.28 -3.30
N THR A 441 -16.09 32.10 -4.63
CA THR A 441 -17.13 31.46 -5.46
C THR A 441 -16.93 29.93 -5.47
N THR A 442 -17.69 29.20 -6.30
CA THR A 442 -17.92 27.74 -6.44
C THR A 442 -16.82 26.73 -6.05
N SER A 443 -15.57 27.13 -5.89
CA SER A 443 -14.48 26.36 -5.23
C SER A 443 -13.23 27.21 -4.95
N LYS A 444 -13.33 28.55 -5.01
CA LYS A 444 -12.17 29.44 -4.89
C LYS A 444 -11.83 29.67 -3.42
N THR A 445 -10.58 29.42 -3.06
CA THR A 445 -10.05 29.66 -1.72
C THR A 445 -9.19 30.94 -1.70
N PRO A 446 -9.73 32.08 -1.24
CA PRO A 446 -8.94 33.29 -1.09
C PRO A 446 -7.87 33.11 -0.01
N SER A 447 -6.60 33.29 -0.38
CA SER A 447 -5.48 33.22 0.56
C SER A 447 -5.10 34.60 1.09
N SER A 448 -4.78 34.69 2.39
CA SER A 448 -4.32 35.93 2.99
C SER A 448 -2.88 36.30 2.55
N PHE A 449 -2.57 37.58 2.42
CA PHE A 449 -1.21 38.04 2.13
C PHE A 449 -0.16 37.59 3.17
N PRO A 450 -0.47 37.56 4.50
CA PRO A 450 0.42 37.00 5.51
C PRO A 450 0.83 35.54 5.28
N SER A 451 -0.08 34.69 4.76
CA SER A 451 0.27 33.30 4.42
C SER A 451 1.29 33.18 3.28
N VAL A 452 1.40 34.20 2.43
CA VAL A 452 2.43 34.31 1.39
C VAL A 452 3.73 34.91 1.96
N TRP A 453 3.63 35.87 2.90
CA TRP A 453 4.76 36.55 3.51
C TRP A 453 5.53 35.73 4.56
N PHE A 454 4.84 34.95 5.40
CA PHE A 454 5.46 34.03 6.36
C PHE A 454 6.29 32.92 5.67
N ARG A 455 6.19 32.78 4.34
CA ARG A 455 7.09 31.93 3.54
C ARG A 455 8.45 32.57 3.23
N LYS A 456 8.66 33.87 3.49
CA LYS A 456 9.90 34.60 3.15
C LYS A 456 10.79 35.02 4.33
N THR A 457 10.27 35.10 5.55
CA THR A 457 11.07 35.61 6.68
C THR A 457 11.81 34.50 7.44
N VAL A 458 13.14 34.49 7.27
CA VAL A 458 14.08 33.75 8.10
C VAL A 458 14.14 34.44 9.47
N SER A 459 13.73 33.74 10.52
CA SER A 459 14.07 34.10 11.90
C SER A 459 15.23 33.20 12.33
N PRO A 460 16.32 33.74 12.91
CA PRO A 460 17.42 32.93 13.43
C PRO A 460 16.96 32.11 14.64
N PRO A 461 17.59 30.96 14.95
CA PRO A 461 17.27 30.21 16.16
C PRO A 461 17.77 31.00 17.36
N SER A 462 16.88 31.67 18.08
CA SER A 462 17.18 32.16 19.42
C SER A 462 17.24 30.96 20.36
N THR A 463 18.45 30.61 20.77
CA THR A 463 18.77 29.98 22.06
C THR A 463 17.98 30.66 23.17
N PHE A 464 17.32 29.92 24.06
CA PHE A 464 17.12 30.22 25.51
C PHE A 464 16.31 29.04 26.10
N ARG A 465 16.93 28.17 26.92
CA ARG A 465 17.03 28.22 28.40
C ARG A 465 15.66 28.27 29.09
N ASN A 466 15.48 27.30 30.01
CA ASN A 466 14.46 27.22 31.05
C ASN A 466 13.94 28.59 31.50
N TRP A 467 12.65 28.70 31.83
CA TRP A 467 12.18 29.20 33.13
C TRP A 467 10.66 29.10 33.29
N ARG A 468 10.28 29.10 34.57
CA ARG A 468 8.98 28.75 35.18
C ARG A 468 7.83 29.69 34.80
N ALA A 469 6.63 29.17 35.00
CA ALA A 469 5.35 29.86 34.89
C ALA A 469 5.23 31.09 35.82
N CYS A 470 4.63 32.16 35.29
CA CYS A 470 3.81 33.12 36.04
C CYS A 470 2.78 33.77 35.08
N PRO A 471 1.58 34.15 35.57
CA PRO A 471 0.38 34.30 34.75
C PRO A 471 0.19 35.72 34.19
N VAL A 472 -0.55 35.80 33.06
CA VAL A 472 -0.89 37.07 32.37
C VAL A 472 -2.27 37.55 32.82
N THR A 473 -2.34 38.76 33.37
CA THR A 473 -3.57 39.58 33.48
C THR A 473 -3.64 40.61 32.34
N PRO A 474 -4.82 40.93 31.77
CA PRO A 474 -4.92 41.85 30.64
C PRO A 474 -5.24 43.29 31.08
N SER A 475 -4.54 44.29 30.52
CA SER A 475 -4.94 45.70 30.61
C SER A 475 -5.08 46.32 29.22
N TRP A 476 -6.27 46.86 28.95
CA TRP A 476 -6.63 47.60 27.76
C TRP A 476 -5.95 48.98 27.67
N GLY A 477 -5.67 49.43 26.45
CA GLY A 477 -5.27 50.82 26.17
C GLY A 477 -5.42 51.18 24.69
N ARG A 478 -6.50 51.90 24.35
CA ARG A 478 -6.72 52.57 23.06
C ARG A 478 -5.79 53.78 22.89
N LYS A 479 -5.32 54.05 21.67
CA LYS A 479 -5.19 55.42 21.10
C LYS A 479 -5.09 55.37 19.56
N ARG A 480 -6.01 56.05 18.88
CA ARG A 480 -5.93 56.57 17.47
C ARG A 480 -5.01 57.81 17.51
N SER A 481 -4.27 58.29 16.49
CA SER A 481 -4.50 58.63 15.05
C SER A 481 -3.22 59.40 14.57
N PRO A 482 -3.10 60.05 13.38
CA PRO A 482 -3.36 59.64 11.98
C PRO A 482 -2.21 60.02 10.97
N LEU A 483 -2.39 59.64 9.69
CA LEU A 483 -1.89 60.28 8.44
C LEU A 483 -0.38 60.51 8.22
N ILE A 484 0.21 59.82 7.22
CA ILE A 484 1.13 60.40 6.21
C ILE A 484 0.87 59.70 4.87
N SER A 485 0.46 60.49 3.88
CA SER A 485 0.41 60.16 2.46
C SER A 485 1.81 60.21 1.84
N ARG A 486 2.22 59.21 1.06
CA ARG A 486 3.27 59.40 0.04
C ARG A 486 2.91 58.72 -1.29
N THR A 487 3.04 59.56 -2.28
CA THR A 487 2.81 59.51 -3.73
C THR A 487 3.57 58.40 -4.45
N TRP A 488 2.92 57.83 -5.47
CA TRP A 488 3.51 56.96 -6.49
C TRP A 488 4.21 57.80 -7.56
N VAL A 489 5.47 57.49 -7.86
CA VAL A 489 6.17 58.01 -9.04
C VAL A 489 6.32 56.88 -10.07
N LYS A 490 5.70 57.10 -11.23
CA LYS A 490 5.84 56.36 -12.48
C LYS A 490 7.17 56.74 -13.12
N LEU A 491 8.03 55.78 -13.47
CA LEU A 491 9.13 55.99 -14.42
C LEU A 491 8.87 55.11 -15.65
N ARG A 492 8.64 55.79 -16.79
CA ARG A 492 8.58 55.21 -18.14
C ARG A 492 10.00 55.04 -18.68
N SER A 493 10.13 53.98 -19.49
CA SER A 493 11.24 53.63 -20.39
C SER A 493 11.62 54.72 -21.40
N PRO A 494 12.81 54.57 -22.02
CA PRO A 494 12.93 54.72 -23.47
C PRO A 494 13.53 53.47 -24.15
N ASN A 495 13.03 53.22 -25.36
CA ASN A 495 13.40 52.21 -26.35
C ASN A 495 14.88 52.27 -26.79
N TRP A 496 15.40 51.19 -27.39
CA TRP A 496 15.89 51.15 -28.79
C TRP A 496 16.16 49.70 -29.28
N MET A 497 15.59 49.41 -30.47
CA MET A 497 15.98 48.50 -31.57
C MET A 497 16.25 46.98 -31.37
N ASN A 498 15.22 46.18 -31.69
CA ASN A 498 15.06 45.09 -32.69
C ASN A 498 16.25 44.29 -33.34
N PRO A 499 15.96 43.09 -33.91
CA PRO A 499 16.70 41.84 -33.70
C PRO A 499 17.51 41.35 -34.90
N VAL A 500 18.43 40.41 -34.68
CA VAL A 500 19.03 39.58 -35.73
C VAL A 500 18.76 38.10 -35.46
N SER A 501 18.04 37.51 -36.39
CA SER A 501 17.82 36.09 -36.65
C SER A 501 19.11 35.38 -37.05
N PHE A 502 19.32 34.13 -36.60
CA PHE A 502 20.04 33.16 -37.42
C PHE A 502 19.41 31.76 -37.31
N THR A 503 19.16 31.23 -38.50
CA THR A 503 18.52 29.98 -38.90
C THR A 503 19.39 28.75 -38.70
N SER A 504 18.69 27.61 -38.65
CA SER A 504 19.20 26.25 -38.83
C SER A 504 20.15 26.07 -40.02
N ALA A 505 21.14 25.19 -39.88
CA ALA A 505 21.65 24.38 -40.98
C ALA A 505 22.17 23.02 -40.47
N ARG A 506 21.67 21.96 -41.11
CA ARG A 506 22.18 20.58 -41.05
C ARG A 506 23.64 20.51 -41.52
N LYS A 507 24.42 19.64 -40.90
CA LYS A 507 25.07 18.51 -41.57
C LYS A 507 25.35 17.41 -40.56
#